data_AF-A0A0K1PP71-F1
#
_entry.id   AF-A0A0K1PP71-F1
#
_cell.length_a   1.000
_cell.length_b   1.000
_cell.length_c   1.000
_cell.angle_alpha   90.00
_cell.angle_beta   90.00
_cell.angle_gamma   90.00
#
_symmetry.space_group_name_H-M   'P 1'
#
loop_
_entity.id
_entity.type
_entity.pdbx_description
1 polymer ?
#
loop_
_entity_poly.entity_id
_entity_poly.type
_entity_poly.pdbx_seq_one_letter_code
_entity_poly.pdbx_strand_id
1 'polypeptide(L)'
;MSSPTCAFLPRVDAHFEMSISPSEEHELRDHLEGCSACRTRYEKQLLLASLDANAPPPHARLGRALGFAVEDAVASQAPVESTKDQGAPRSLRLVRRLAPLSVITAVAAAFVLYVRGSSEQGFTARGRGDTIASSRGIETAGILHVYRAPSAAPAGSQGTLVPVVDAVRANESLAFGIVNADDASHVMIFGVDESSRVYWFYPEWTNPAETPSAVPITKDRALHTMPDAITHPYAGRELHVHALFLNHAATVKEVEARLVSPARPLALADGHDYVLSFEVTR
;
A
#
# COMPACT_ATOMS: atom_id res chain seq x y z
N MET A 1 19.71 -23.82 -34.00
CA MET A 1 20.05 -24.65 -32.84
C MET A 1 18.82 -24.71 -31.96
N SER A 2 18.16 -25.86 -31.86
CA SER A 2 16.97 -26.02 -31.02
C SER A 2 17.41 -26.03 -29.57
N SER A 3 16.95 -25.05 -28.77
CA SER A 3 17.19 -25.07 -27.33
C SER A 3 16.58 -26.35 -26.74
N PRO A 4 17.29 -27.06 -25.85
CA PRO A 4 16.75 -28.26 -25.23
C PRO A 4 15.45 -27.92 -24.49
N THR A 5 14.38 -28.65 -24.80
CA THR A 5 13.07 -28.48 -24.16
C THR A 5 13.20 -28.87 -22.69
N CYS A 6 12.88 -27.94 -21.78
CA CYS A 6 12.91 -28.21 -20.35
C CYS A 6 11.71 -29.06 -19.92
N ALA A 7 11.93 -30.06 -19.07
CA ALA A 7 10.90 -30.97 -18.57
C ALA A 7 9.84 -30.28 -17.67
N PHE A 8 10.11 -29.07 -17.17
CA PHE A 8 9.19 -28.30 -16.33
C PHE A 8 8.19 -27.42 -17.11
N LEU A 9 8.33 -27.31 -18.44
CA LEU A 9 7.41 -26.51 -19.25
C LEU A 9 5.94 -26.92 -19.10
N PRO A 10 5.58 -28.23 -19.07
CA PRO A 10 4.19 -28.65 -18.85
C PRO A 10 3.62 -28.18 -17.50
N ARG A 11 4.46 -28.02 -16.46
CA ARG A 11 4.00 -27.53 -15.15
C ARG A 11 3.67 -26.05 -15.17
N VAL A 12 4.40 -25.26 -15.97
CA VAL A 12 4.01 -23.86 -16.21
C VAL A 12 2.61 -23.82 -16.80
N ASP A 13 2.33 -24.62 -17.82
CA ASP A 13 1.01 -24.63 -18.45
C ASP A 13 -0.08 -25.13 -17.47
N ALA A 14 0.19 -26.20 -16.70
CA ALA A 14 -0.71 -26.70 -15.67
C ALA A 14 -1.04 -25.66 -14.55
N HIS A 15 -0.09 -24.78 -14.20
CA HIS A 15 -0.34 -23.69 -13.25
C HIS A 15 -1.41 -22.73 -13.78
N PHE A 16 -1.33 -22.33 -15.05
CA PHE A 16 -2.29 -21.41 -15.65
C PHE A 16 -3.64 -22.07 -15.95
N GLU A 17 -3.65 -23.38 -16.18
CA GLU A 17 -4.87 -24.20 -16.31
C GLU A 17 -5.51 -24.57 -14.96
N MET A 18 -4.90 -24.16 -13.83
CA MET A 18 -5.31 -24.54 -12.47
C MET A 18 -5.38 -26.05 -12.22
N SER A 19 -4.54 -26.82 -12.92
CA SER A 19 -4.45 -28.28 -12.85
C SER A 19 -3.18 -28.76 -12.14
N ILE A 20 -2.26 -27.87 -11.78
CA ILE A 20 -1.04 -28.20 -11.03
C ILE A 20 -1.35 -28.64 -9.59
N SER A 21 -0.65 -29.66 -9.09
CA SER A 21 -0.73 -30.04 -7.68
C SER A 21 0.15 -29.16 -6.78
N PRO A 22 -0.12 -29.07 -5.46
CA PRO A 22 0.69 -28.23 -4.57
C PRO A 22 2.17 -28.59 -4.47
N SER A 23 2.51 -29.88 -4.51
CA SER A 23 3.91 -30.31 -4.55
C SER A 23 4.60 -29.89 -5.86
N GLU A 24 3.89 -30.00 -7.00
CA GLU A 24 4.46 -29.62 -8.29
C GLU A 24 4.60 -28.11 -8.45
N GLU A 25 3.68 -27.31 -7.86
CA GLU A 25 3.81 -25.85 -7.81
C GLU A 25 5.05 -25.45 -7.03
N HIS A 26 5.30 -26.07 -5.87
CA HIS A 26 6.50 -25.80 -5.08
C HIS A 26 7.77 -26.10 -5.87
N GLU A 27 7.87 -27.30 -6.47
CA GLU A 27 9.01 -27.67 -7.32
C GLU A 27 9.15 -26.75 -8.54
N LEU A 28 8.04 -26.29 -9.13
CA LEU A 28 8.07 -25.32 -10.23
C LEU A 28 8.66 -23.98 -9.77
N ARG A 29 8.28 -23.46 -8.60
CA ARG A 29 8.78 -22.19 -8.07
C ARG A 29 10.30 -22.22 -7.88
N ASP A 30 10.80 -23.30 -7.28
CA ASP A 30 12.25 -23.50 -7.10
C ASP A 30 12.97 -23.57 -8.45
N HIS A 31 12.37 -24.25 -9.44
CA HIS A 31 12.94 -24.38 -10.77
C HIS A 31 13.01 -23.05 -11.56
N LEU A 32 12.04 -22.16 -11.37
CA LEU A 32 11.97 -20.86 -12.08
C LEU A 32 13.13 -19.92 -11.74
N GLU A 33 13.78 -20.10 -10.58
CA GLU A 33 14.97 -19.34 -10.21
C GLU A 33 16.18 -19.70 -11.09
N GLY A 34 16.30 -20.97 -11.50
CA GLY A 34 17.45 -21.48 -12.27
C GLY A 34 17.24 -21.61 -13.78
N CYS A 35 15.98 -21.65 -14.27
CA CYS A 35 15.70 -21.97 -15.67
C CYS A 35 15.07 -20.80 -16.44
N SER A 36 15.86 -20.17 -17.32
CA SER A 36 15.40 -19.04 -18.16
C SER A 36 14.26 -19.41 -19.11
N ALA A 37 14.28 -20.62 -19.69
CA ALA A 37 13.24 -21.06 -20.62
C ALA A 37 11.86 -21.16 -19.94
N CYS A 38 11.79 -21.74 -18.73
CA CYS A 38 10.56 -21.81 -17.95
C CYS A 38 10.12 -20.42 -17.48
N ARG A 39 11.04 -19.54 -17.08
CA ARG A 39 10.72 -18.16 -16.70
C ARG A 39 10.12 -17.37 -17.85
N THR A 40 10.72 -17.41 -19.04
CA THR A 40 10.17 -16.74 -20.23
C THR A 40 8.80 -17.30 -20.61
N ARG A 41 8.58 -18.62 -20.50
CA ARG A 41 7.25 -19.21 -20.71
C ARG A 41 6.24 -18.70 -19.67
N TYR A 42 6.62 -18.64 -18.40
CA TYR A 42 5.78 -18.16 -17.30
C TYR A 42 5.39 -16.68 -17.49
N GLU A 43 6.35 -15.81 -17.79
CA GLU A 43 6.13 -14.39 -18.08
C GLU A 43 5.18 -14.20 -19.27
N LYS A 44 5.34 -15.01 -20.33
CA LYS A 44 4.44 -14.97 -21.48
C LYS A 44 3.01 -15.38 -21.11
N GLN A 45 2.84 -16.42 -20.29
CA GLN A 45 1.53 -16.84 -19.82
C GLN A 45 0.89 -15.79 -18.88
N LEU A 46 1.67 -15.10 -18.03
CA LEU A 46 1.17 -13.96 -17.25
C LEU A 46 0.60 -12.85 -18.14
N LEU A 47 1.33 -12.50 -19.20
CA LEU A 47 0.87 -11.47 -20.16
C LEU A 47 -0.41 -11.92 -20.87
N LEU A 48 -0.47 -13.16 -21.35
CA LEU A 48 -1.68 -13.70 -21.98
C LEU A 48 -2.88 -13.69 -21.03
N ALA A 49 -2.68 -14.12 -19.78
CA ALA A 49 -3.72 -14.11 -18.76
C ALA A 49 -4.19 -12.69 -18.39
N SER A 50 -3.36 -11.65 -18.59
CA SER A 50 -3.77 -10.25 -18.36
C SER A 50 -4.68 -9.71 -19.47
N LEU A 51 -4.66 -10.32 -20.66
CA LEU A 51 -5.46 -9.92 -21.82
C LEU A 51 -6.76 -10.72 -21.96
N ASP A 52 -6.83 -11.90 -21.34
CA ASP A 52 -8.02 -12.76 -21.37
C ASP A 52 -8.95 -12.45 -20.19
N ALA A 53 -10.12 -11.88 -20.50
CA ALA A 53 -11.14 -11.54 -19.51
C ALA A 53 -11.69 -12.76 -18.74
N ASN A 54 -11.52 -13.98 -19.26
CA ASN A 54 -11.96 -15.21 -18.62
C ASN A 54 -10.84 -15.93 -17.85
N ALA A 55 -9.60 -15.43 -17.91
CA ALA A 55 -8.50 -16.04 -17.18
C ALA A 55 -8.75 -15.94 -15.66
N PRO A 56 -8.54 -17.02 -14.89
CA PRO A 56 -8.67 -16.96 -13.44
C PRO A 56 -7.72 -15.90 -12.87
N PRO A 57 -8.10 -15.07 -11.88
CA PRO A 57 -7.24 -14.02 -11.36
C PRO A 57 -6.00 -14.60 -10.64
N PRO A 58 -4.91 -13.83 -10.48
CA PRO A 58 -3.65 -14.32 -9.90
C PRO A 58 -3.80 -15.01 -8.54
N HIS A 59 -4.62 -14.43 -7.64
CA HIS A 59 -4.85 -14.99 -6.31
C HIS A 59 -5.60 -16.33 -6.34
N ALA A 60 -6.53 -16.52 -7.29
CA ALA A 60 -7.25 -17.79 -7.43
C ALA A 60 -6.32 -18.91 -7.93
N ARG A 61 -5.45 -18.61 -8.91
CA ARG A 61 -4.45 -19.56 -9.41
C ARG A 61 -3.47 -19.97 -8.31
N LEU A 62 -2.93 -18.99 -7.57
CA LEU A 62 -2.03 -19.24 -6.45
C LEU A 62 -2.72 -19.99 -5.31
N GLY A 63 -3.95 -19.58 -4.95
CA GLY A 63 -4.72 -20.23 -3.89
C GLY A 63 -4.89 -21.73 -4.16
N ARG A 64 -5.37 -22.05 -5.37
CA ARG A 64 -5.55 -23.43 -5.81
C ARG A 64 -4.23 -24.19 -5.92
N ALA A 65 -3.21 -23.59 -6.51
CA ALA A 65 -1.89 -24.19 -6.62
C ALA A 65 -1.23 -24.44 -5.25
N LEU A 66 -1.58 -23.69 -4.20
CA LEU A 66 -1.10 -23.92 -2.83
C LEU A 66 -1.99 -24.87 -2.02
N GLY A 67 -3.07 -25.39 -2.61
CA GLY A 67 -4.00 -26.31 -1.95
C GLY A 67 -5.00 -25.62 -1.01
N PHE A 68 -5.12 -24.29 -1.07
CA PHE A 68 -6.24 -23.61 -0.41
C PHE A 68 -7.52 -23.95 -1.16
N ALA A 69 -8.53 -24.42 -0.43
CA ALA A 69 -9.87 -24.59 -0.97
C ALA A 69 -10.41 -23.21 -1.33
N VAL A 70 -10.24 -22.81 -2.60
CA VAL A 70 -11.00 -21.69 -3.16
C VAL A 70 -12.39 -22.25 -3.39
N GLU A 71 -13.19 -22.35 -2.32
CA GLU A 71 -14.63 -22.54 -2.45
C GLU A 71 -15.12 -21.44 -3.40
N ASP A 72 -15.82 -21.83 -4.47
CA ASP A 72 -16.09 -21.08 -5.70
C ASP A 72 -16.63 -19.65 -5.48
N ALA A 73 -15.77 -18.72 -5.06
CA ALA A 73 -16.12 -17.32 -4.82
C ALA A 73 -16.39 -16.56 -6.13
N VAL A 74 -16.09 -17.17 -7.27
CA VAL A 74 -16.32 -16.62 -8.62
C VAL A 74 -17.78 -16.77 -9.07
N ALA A 75 -18.59 -17.62 -8.41
CA ALA A 75 -20.02 -17.73 -8.74
C ALA A 75 -20.89 -16.57 -8.19
N SER A 76 -20.33 -15.68 -7.34
CA SER A 76 -21.09 -14.58 -6.71
C SER A 76 -20.87 -13.19 -7.33
N GLN A 77 -20.19 -13.08 -8.48
CA GLN A 77 -20.11 -11.84 -9.26
C GLN A 77 -20.89 -11.95 -10.57
N ALA A 78 -22.08 -12.54 -10.53
CA ALA A 78 -23.05 -12.29 -11.60
C ALA A 78 -23.32 -10.77 -11.68
N PRO A 79 -23.52 -10.21 -12.89
CA PRO A 79 -23.86 -8.80 -13.03
C PRO A 79 -25.11 -8.53 -12.20
N VAL A 80 -25.00 -7.65 -11.22
CA VAL A 80 -26.18 -7.03 -10.61
C VAL A 80 -26.77 -6.16 -11.71
N GLU A 81 -27.63 -6.77 -12.54
CA GLU A 81 -28.56 -6.02 -13.37
C GLU A 81 -29.34 -5.13 -12.42
N SER A 82 -28.95 -3.86 -12.45
CA SER A 82 -29.62 -2.74 -11.82
C SER A 82 -31.05 -2.71 -12.34
N THR A 83 -31.92 -3.47 -11.68
CA THR A 83 -33.37 -3.41 -11.81
C THR A 83 -33.80 -2.08 -11.23
N LYS A 84 -33.77 -1.10 -12.13
CA LYS A 84 -34.45 0.17 -12.02
C LYS A 84 -35.96 -0.12 -11.95
N ASP A 85 -36.64 0.60 -11.06
CA ASP A 85 -38.09 0.63 -10.83
C ASP A 85 -38.72 -0.51 -10.01
N GLN A 86 -39.08 -0.20 -8.76
CA GLN A 86 -40.48 0.04 -8.40
C GLN A 86 -40.66 0.59 -6.98
N GLY A 87 -41.28 1.77 -6.88
CA GLY A 87 -42.46 2.00 -6.05
C GLY A 87 -42.31 2.09 -4.52
N ALA A 88 -42.55 3.29 -3.99
CA ALA A 88 -42.84 3.68 -2.59
C ALA A 88 -43.98 2.83 -1.93
N PRO A 89 -44.44 3.05 -0.65
CA PRO A 89 -44.11 4.11 0.31
C PRO A 89 -43.98 3.70 1.82
N ARG A 90 -43.58 4.69 2.63
CA ARG A 90 -43.96 4.97 4.05
C ARG A 90 -44.37 3.79 4.94
N SER A 91 -43.58 3.51 5.98
CA SER A 91 -44.15 3.46 7.35
C SER A 91 -43.12 3.86 8.41
N LEU A 92 -43.45 4.92 9.13
CA LEU A 92 -42.84 5.32 10.39
C LEU A 92 -43.12 4.23 11.44
N ARG A 93 -42.08 3.59 11.98
CA ARG A 93 -42.17 2.92 13.28
C ARG A 93 -41.12 3.48 14.23
N LEU A 94 -41.59 4.50 14.93
CA LEU A 94 -41.06 5.00 16.19
C LEU A 94 -41.17 3.87 17.22
N VAL A 95 -40.06 3.19 17.56
CA VAL A 95 -40.01 2.36 18.78
C VAL A 95 -38.83 2.79 19.62
N ARG A 96 -39.18 3.74 20.47
CA ARG A 96 -38.53 4.15 21.72
C ARG A 96 -38.42 2.93 22.65
N ARG A 97 -37.21 2.44 22.92
CA ARG A 97 -36.90 1.71 24.17
C ARG A 97 -35.53 2.10 24.69
N LEU A 98 -35.59 2.91 25.76
CA LEU A 98 -34.55 3.16 26.74
C LEU A 98 -34.35 1.91 27.60
N ALA A 99 -33.09 1.58 27.93
CA ALA A 99 -32.57 1.09 29.22
C ALA A 99 -31.22 0.36 29.01
N PRO A 100 -30.44 0.08 30.06
CA PRO A 100 -29.74 1.03 30.93
C PRO A 100 -28.22 0.77 30.96
N LEU A 101 -27.48 1.73 31.53
CA LEU A 101 -26.07 1.60 31.93
C LEU A 101 -25.82 0.28 32.66
N SER A 102 -24.81 -0.47 32.19
CA SER A 102 -24.21 -1.57 32.93
C SER A 102 -22.72 -1.33 33.14
N VAL A 103 -22.38 -1.36 34.41
CA VAL A 103 -21.13 -1.17 35.13
C VAL A 103 -20.02 -2.18 34.74
N ILE A 104 -18.82 -1.64 34.47
CA ILE A 104 -17.46 -2.05 34.92
C ILE A 104 -17.12 -3.55 34.93
N THR A 105 -16.04 -3.98 34.23
CA THR A 105 -14.91 -4.71 34.87
C THR A 105 -13.67 -4.87 33.98
N ALA A 106 -12.53 -4.89 34.67
CA ALA A 106 -11.15 -4.87 34.20
C ALA A 106 -10.72 -6.06 33.33
N VAL A 107 -9.96 -5.76 32.27
CA VAL A 107 -8.94 -6.67 31.72
C VAL A 107 -7.64 -5.88 31.60
N ALA A 108 -7.00 -5.67 32.75
CA ALA A 108 -5.57 -5.40 32.82
C ALA A 108 -4.87 -6.73 33.12
N ALA A 109 -3.72 -6.96 32.47
CA ALA A 109 -2.85 -8.14 32.56
C ALA A 109 -3.12 -9.29 31.57
N ALA A 110 -2.98 -9.01 30.26
CA ALA A 110 -2.54 -10.01 29.28
C ALA A 110 -1.76 -9.42 28.09
N PHE A 111 -1.27 -8.17 28.17
CA PHE A 111 -0.62 -7.47 27.05
C PHE A 111 0.87 -7.19 27.27
N VAL A 112 1.56 -8.06 28.03
CA VAL A 112 3.01 -7.95 28.32
C VAL A 112 3.83 -9.05 27.61
N LEU A 113 3.20 -9.91 26.79
CA LEU A 113 3.92 -10.97 26.05
C LEU A 113 3.80 -10.90 24.53
N TYR A 114 3.18 -9.86 23.95
CA TYR A 114 3.06 -9.74 22.48
C TYR A 114 4.04 -8.76 21.81
N VAL A 115 4.93 -8.09 22.57
CA VAL A 115 5.90 -7.11 22.02
C VAL A 115 7.28 -7.73 21.77
N ARG A 116 7.39 -9.06 21.72
CA ARG A 116 8.63 -9.75 21.31
C ARG A 116 8.34 -10.74 20.19
N GLY A 117 8.33 -10.24 18.95
CA GLY A 117 8.31 -11.13 17.79
C GLY A 117 7.74 -10.57 16.50
N SER A 118 8.10 -9.36 16.09
CA SER A 118 8.02 -8.98 14.66
C SER A 118 9.43 -8.76 14.14
N SER A 119 10.16 -9.88 14.01
CA SER A 119 11.37 -9.96 13.21
C SER A 119 11.04 -9.67 11.76
N GLU A 120 11.71 -8.65 11.21
CA GLU A 120 12.21 -8.56 9.83
C GLU A 120 11.52 -9.48 8.80
N GLN A 121 10.28 -9.16 8.41
CA GLN A 121 9.88 -9.47 7.05
C GLN A 121 10.38 -8.30 6.20
N GLY A 122 11.64 -8.39 5.81
CA GLY A 122 12.20 -7.56 4.76
C GLY A 122 11.33 -7.74 3.53
N PHE A 123 10.52 -6.73 3.22
CA PHE A 123 9.82 -6.62 1.96
C PHE A 123 10.90 -6.62 0.86
N THR A 124 11.11 -7.78 0.25
CA THR A 124 11.93 -7.88 -0.94
C THR A 124 11.05 -7.42 -2.08
N ALA A 125 11.23 -6.20 -2.56
CA ALA A 125 10.59 -5.70 -3.77
C ALA A 125 11.02 -6.59 -4.96
N ARG A 126 10.30 -7.71 -5.17
CA ARG A 126 10.46 -8.58 -6.35
C ARG A 126 9.65 -7.99 -7.51
N GLY A 127 9.98 -6.75 -7.86
CA GLY A 127 9.53 -6.07 -9.05
C GLY A 127 10.77 -5.66 -9.82
N ARG A 128 10.90 -6.19 -11.04
CA ARG A 128 11.84 -5.68 -12.04
C ARG A 128 11.69 -4.17 -12.06
N GLY A 129 12.77 -3.44 -11.76
CA GLY A 129 12.79 -1.99 -11.81
C GLY A 129 12.49 -1.55 -13.24
N ASP A 130 11.21 -1.42 -13.57
CA ASP A 130 10.80 -0.43 -14.55
C ASP A 130 11.14 0.89 -13.89
N THR A 131 12.30 1.39 -14.31
CA THR A 131 12.72 2.77 -14.19
C THR A 131 11.49 3.66 -14.19
N ILE A 132 11.13 4.16 -13.01
CA ILE A 132 10.31 5.37 -12.90
C ILE A 132 11.04 6.37 -13.78
N ALA A 133 10.46 6.65 -14.95
CA ALA A 133 11.07 7.48 -15.97
C ALA A 133 11.56 8.74 -15.28
N SER A 134 12.89 8.95 -15.27
CA SER A 134 13.53 10.07 -14.60
C SER A 134 12.85 11.34 -15.07
N SER A 135 11.95 11.87 -14.23
CA SER A 135 11.38 13.18 -14.39
C SER A 135 12.54 14.16 -14.27
N ARG A 136 13.06 14.58 -15.41
CA ARG A 136 14.10 15.61 -15.52
C ARG A 136 13.65 16.83 -14.72
N GLY A 137 14.48 17.27 -13.77
CA GLY A 137 14.70 18.70 -13.58
C GLY A 137 14.38 19.31 -12.23
N ILE A 138 14.45 18.58 -11.11
CA ILE A 138 14.52 19.23 -9.78
C ILE A 138 15.62 18.54 -8.95
N GLU A 139 16.86 19.02 -9.08
CA GLU A 139 17.98 18.70 -8.18
C GLU A 139 17.79 19.46 -6.87
N THR A 140 16.99 18.92 -5.96
CA THR A 140 16.99 19.30 -4.55
C THR A 140 17.50 18.10 -3.76
N ALA A 141 18.52 18.29 -2.91
CA ALA A 141 18.93 17.27 -1.95
C ALA A 141 17.72 16.86 -1.09
N GLY A 142 17.54 15.56 -0.85
CA GLY A 142 16.36 14.97 -0.20
C GLY A 142 15.09 15.11 -1.03
N ILE A 143 14.75 14.09 -1.82
CA ILE A 143 13.58 14.15 -2.71
C ILE A 143 12.48 13.27 -2.14
N LEU A 144 11.42 13.93 -1.64
CA LEU A 144 10.13 13.30 -1.46
C LEU A 144 9.45 13.20 -2.83
N HIS A 145 9.06 11.99 -3.20
CA HIS A 145 8.24 11.71 -4.36
C HIS A 145 6.85 11.28 -3.90
N VAL A 146 5.81 11.92 -4.45
CA VAL A 146 4.42 11.57 -4.16
C VAL A 146 3.80 10.99 -5.42
N TYR A 147 3.10 9.87 -5.27
CA TYR A 147 2.42 9.17 -6.34
C TYR A 147 0.96 8.96 -5.99
N ARG A 148 0.08 9.01 -7.00
CA ARG A 148 -1.30 8.51 -6.91
C ARG A 148 -1.28 7.00 -7.06
N ALA A 149 -1.88 6.31 -6.09
CA ALA A 149 -2.22 4.91 -6.24
C ALA A 149 -3.67 4.80 -6.74
N PRO A 150 -3.95 4.02 -7.79
CA PRO A 150 -5.31 3.84 -8.27
C PRO A 150 -6.17 3.15 -7.19
N SER A 151 -7.28 3.79 -6.79
CA SER A 151 -8.21 3.30 -5.75
C SER A 151 -8.84 1.93 -6.01
N ALA A 152 -8.72 1.39 -7.22
CA ALA A 152 -9.39 0.17 -7.65
C ALA A 152 -8.46 -0.82 -8.36
N ALA A 153 -7.17 -0.84 -8.02
CA ALA A 153 -6.30 -1.90 -8.48
C ALA A 153 -6.83 -3.25 -7.93
N PRO A 154 -7.19 -4.23 -8.78
CA PRO A 154 -7.59 -5.55 -8.29
C PRO A 154 -6.48 -6.13 -7.41
N ALA A 155 -6.87 -6.78 -6.31
CA ALA A 155 -5.93 -7.36 -5.34
C ALA A 155 -4.86 -8.21 -6.05
N GLY A 156 -3.59 -7.83 -5.90
CA GLY A 156 -2.44 -8.46 -6.54
C GLY A 156 -1.95 -7.79 -7.83
N SER A 157 -2.60 -6.73 -8.31
CA SER A 157 -2.04 -5.86 -9.34
C SER A 157 -1.28 -4.71 -8.69
N GLN A 158 0.01 -4.58 -9.00
CA GLN A 158 0.72 -3.33 -8.74
C GLN A 158 0.20 -2.32 -9.75
N GLY A 159 -0.80 -1.54 -9.35
CA GLY A 159 -1.28 -0.43 -10.15
C GLY A 159 -0.11 0.49 -10.52
N THR A 160 -0.09 1.00 -11.74
CA THR A 160 0.92 1.98 -12.16
C THR A 160 0.82 3.20 -11.25
N LEU A 161 1.88 3.46 -10.50
CA LEU A 161 2.01 4.67 -9.71
C LEU A 161 2.18 5.86 -10.65
N VAL A 162 1.29 6.85 -10.52
CA VAL A 162 1.33 8.06 -11.35
C VAL A 162 1.85 9.22 -10.48
N PRO A 163 2.96 9.88 -10.84
CA PRO A 163 3.47 11.01 -10.06
C PRO A 163 2.42 12.11 -9.86
N VAL A 164 2.38 12.68 -8.66
CA VAL A 164 1.58 13.87 -8.34
C VAL A 164 2.42 15.10 -8.63
N VAL A 165 1.85 16.06 -9.37
CA VAL A 165 2.53 17.32 -9.69
C VAL A 165 1.86 18.45 -8.91
N ASP A 166 0.60 18.78 -9.23
CA ASP A 166 -0.03 20.00 -8.70
C ASP A 166 -1.26 19.75 -7.81
N ALA A 167 -1.98 18.64 -8.03
CA ALA A 167 -3.27 18.41 -7.38
C ALA A 167 -3.49 16.95 -6.96
N VAL A 168 -4.22 16.78 -5.87
CA VAL A 168 -4.70 15.51 -5.33
C VAL A 168 -6.23 15.53 -5.22
N ARG A 169 -6.90 14.38 -5.23
CA ARG A 169 -8.33 14.31 -4.91
C ARG A 169 -8.56 14.12 -3.41
N ALA A 170 -9.69 14.60 -2.91
CA ALA A 170 -10.06 14.55 -1.50
C ALA A 170 -10.06 13.15 -0.86
N ASN A 171 -10.19 12.07 -1.65
CA ASN A 171 -10.14 10.68 -1.19
C ASN A 171 -9.11 9.85 -2.00
N GLU A 172 -8.06 10.50 -2.49
CA GLU A 172 -7.02 9.83 -3.27
C GLU A 172 -6.06 9.06 -2.36
N SER A 173 -5.75 7.81 -2.75
CA SER A 173 -4.68 7.05 -2.12
C SER A 173 -3.34 7.59 -2.58
N LEU A 174 -2.50 8.02 -1.64
CA LEU A 174 -1.15 8.51 -1.92
C LEU A 174 -0.11 7.48 -1.52
N ALA A 175 0.87 7.25 -2.40
CA ALA A 175 2.07 6.47 -2.14
C ALA A 175 3.30 7.38 -2.17
N PHE A 176 4.36 6.99 -1.47
CA PHE A 176 5.53 7.84 -1.27
C PHE A 176 6.81 7.11 -1.66
N GLY A 177 7.72 7.83 -2.30
CA GLY A 177 9.11 7.43 -2.50
C GLY A 177 10.04 8.45 -1.86
N ILE A 178 11.15 8.00 -1.30
CA ILE A 178 12.12 8.87 -0.65
C ILE A 178 13.53 8.58 -1.17
N VAL A 179 14.32 9.63 -1.30
CA VAL A 179 15.78 9.53 -1.49
C VAL A 179 16.44 10.16 -0.27
N ASN A 180 17.17 9.36 0.52
CA ASN A 180 17.86 9.82 1.72
C ASN A 180 19.21 10.47 1.36
N ALA A 181 19.21 11.77 1.11
CA ALA A 181 20.42 12.50 0.74
C ALA A 181 21.33 12.86 1.93
N ASP A 182 20.75 12.92 3.14
CA ASP A 182 21.34 13.52 4.34
C ASP A 182 21.75 12.48 5.40
N ASP A 183 21.87 11.21 5.02
CA ASP A 183 22.22 10.08 5.89
C ASP A 183 21.34 9.96 7.15
N ALA A 184 20.09 10.43 7.06
CA ALA A 184 19.10 10.35 8.13
C ALA A 184 18.82 8.88 8.47
N SER A 185 18.45 8.63 9.73
CA SER A 185 18.17 7.27 10.20
C SER A 185 16.69 6.95 10.29
N HIS A 186 15.85 7.98 10.34
CA HIS A 186 14.41 7.84 10.45
C HIS A 186 13.69 8.82 9.52
N VAL A 187 12.47 8.47 9.13
CA VAL A 187 11.56 9.31 8.34
C VAL A 187 10.19 9.42 9.01
N MET A 188 9.56 10.57 8.85
CA MET A 188 8.14 10.77 9.11
C MET A 188 7.51 11.49 7.93
N ILE A 189 6.29 11.10 7.53
CA ILE A 189 5.56 11.72 6.43
C ILE A 189 4.14 12.02 6.88
N PHE A 190 3.72 13.28 6.77
CA PHE A 190 2.36 13.71 7.13
C PHE A 190 1.90 14.86 6.24
N GLY A 191 0.58 14.97 6.06
CA GLY A 191 -0.08 16.09 5.41
C GLY A 191 -0.65 17.07 6.43
N VAL A 192 -0.69 18.35 6.09
CA VAL A 192 -1.38 19.39 6.86
C VAL A 192 -2.24 20.21 5.91
N ASP A 193 -3.52 20.39 6.22
CA ASP A 193 -4.40 21.26 5.44
C ASP A 193 -4.39 22.72 5.94
N GLU A 194 -5.09 23.61 5.22
CA GLU A 194 -5.17 25.03 5.59
C GLU A 194 -5.87 25.28 6.95
N SER A 195 -6.62 24.29 7.45
CA SER A 195 -7.26 24.31 8.77
C SER A 195 -6.36 23.73 9.87
N SER A 196 -5.09 23.46 9.56
CA SER A 196 -4.11 22.83 10.45
C SER A 196 -4.51 21.43 10.93
N ARG A 197 -5.32 20.71 10.14
CA ARG A 197 -5.59 19.29 10.39
C ARG A 197 -4.42 18.46 9.88
N VAL A 198 -3.94 17.54 10.72
CA VAL A 198 -2.81 16.65 10.41
C VAL A 198 -3.34 15.31 9.89
N TYR A 199 -2.73 14.82 8.82
CA TYR A 199 -3.00 13.52 8.18
C TYR A 199 -1.71 12.70 8.17
N TRP A 200 -1.59 11.71 9.04
CA TRP A 200 -0.38 10.90 9.14
C TRP A 200 -0.31 9.84 8.03
N PHE A 201 0.78 9.81 7.27
CA PHE A 201 1.09 8.75 6.31
C PHE A 201 2.08 7.77 6.93
N TYR A 202 3.20 8.27 7.46
CA TYR A 202 4.22 7.44 8.10
C TYR A 202 4.70 8.08 9.41
N PRO A 203 4.65 7.37 10.55
CA PRO A 203 4.15 6.01 10.73
C PRO A 203 2.63 5.88 10.47
N GLU A 204 2.19 4.74 9.92
CA GLU A 204 0.76 4.42 9.83
C GLU A 204 0.24 4.05 11.22
N TRP A 205 -0.79 4.75 11.68
CA TRP A 205 -1.43 4.44 12.95
C TRP A 205 -2.87 4.93 12.98
N THR A 206 -3.74 4.17 13.64
CA THR A 206 -5.19 4.43 13.70
C THR A 206 -5.69 4.70 15.11
N ASN A 207 -4.88 4.38 16.13
CA ASN A 207 -5.26 4.48 17.54
C ASN A 207 -4.69 5.76 18.18
N PRO A 208 -5.48 6.82 18.41
CA PRO A 208 -5.00 8.11 18.94
C PRO A 208 -4.42 8.04 20.37
N ALA A 209 -4.61 6.92 21.08
CA ALA A 209 -3.99 6.72 22.39
C ALA A 209 -2.49 6.37 22.30
N GLU A 210 -2.03 5.90 21.14
CA GLU A 210 -0.64 5.57 20.88
C GLU A 210 0.19 6.81 20.52
N THR A 211 1.50 6.66 20.53
CA THR A 211 2.44 7.70 20.13
C THR A 211 3.54 7.05 19.31
N PRO A 212 3.24 6.65 18.07
CA PRO A 212 4.22 5.95 17.26
C PRO A 212 5.41 6.89 16.99
N SER A 213 6.57 6.26 16.80
CA SER A 213 7.83 6.94 16.54
C SER A 213 8.16 6.90 15.05
N ALA A 214 9.11 7.73 14.63
CA ALA A 214 9.60 7.80 13.27
C ALA A 214 10.04 6.43 12.73
N VAL A 215 9.81 6.19 11.45
CA VAL A 215 10.09 4.91 10.79
C VAL A 215 11.57 4.84 10.43
N PRO A 216 12.31 3.77 10.77
CA PRO A 216 13.71 3.64 10.38
C PRO A 216 13.87 3.53 8.86
N ILE A 217 14.92 4.15 8.32
CA ILE A 217 15.25 4.12 6.89
C ILE A 217 16.73 3.76 6.69
N THR A 218 17.08 3.26 5.51
CA THR A 218 18.48 2.98 5.15
C THR A 218 19.23 4.27 4.81
N LYS A 219 20.53 4.27 5.13
CA LYS A 219 21.45 5.39 4.85
C LYS A 219 22.09 5.24 3.48
N ASP A 220 21.26 5.19 2.47
CA ASP A 220 21.71 5.13 1.08
C ASP A 220 20.92 6.11 0.23
N ARG A 221 21.48 6.45 -0.93
CA ARG A 221 20.88 7.42 -1.86
C ARG A 221 20.00 6.77 -2.92
N ALA A 222 19.61 5.51 -2.75
CA ALA A 222 18.65 4.88 -3.65
C ALA A 222 17.25 5.43 -3.37
N LEU A 223 16.40 5.37 -4.39
CA LEU A 223 14.98 5.65 -4.24
C LEU A 223 14.33 4.47 -3.51
N HIS A 224 13.81 4.72 -2.31
CA HIS A 224 13.04 3.75 -1.53
C HIS A 224 11.56 4.09 -1.60
N THR A 225 10.76 3.15 -2.10
CA THR A 225 9.30 3.28 -2.09
C THR A 225 8.77 2.77 -0.76
N MET A 226 7.91 3.57 -0.12
CA MET A 226 7.19 3.15 1.08
C MET A 226 6.10 2.13 0.69
N PRO A 227 5.87 1.08 1.49
CA PRO A 227 5.12 -0.10 1.07
C PRO A 227 3.66 0.17 0.75
N ASP A 228 3.02 1.07 1.51
CA ASP A 228 1.58 1.23 1.52
C ASP A 228 1.13 2.57 0.93
N ALA A 229 0.08 2.50 0.11
CA ALA A 229 -0.64 3.68 -0.32
C ALA A 229 -1.76 3.96 0.69
N ILE A 230 -1.80 5.18 1.22
CA ILE A 230 -2.68 5.54 2.32
C ILE A 230 -3.72 6.54 1.82
N THR A 231 -4.98 6.29 2.16
CA THR A 231 -6.12 7.15 1.83
C THR A 231 -6.55 7.94 3.04
N HIS A 232 -6.68 9.25 2.89
CA HIS A 232 -7.28 10.13 3.88
C HIS A 232 -8.44 10.91 3.26
N PRO A 233 -9.51 11.20 4.01
CA PRO A 233 -10.56 12.12 3.59
C PRO A 233 -10.14 13.56 3.85
N TYR A 234 -9.43 14.18 2.91
CA TYR A 234 -8.95 15.56 3.04
C TYR A 234 -10.13 16.54 3.07
N ALA A 235 -10.19 17.36 4.12
CA ALA A 235 -11.27 18.34 4.31
C ALA A 235 -10.98 19.70 3.65
N GLY A 236 -9.70 20.06 3.58
CA GLY A 236 -9.20 21.32 3.04
C GLY A 236 -9.18 21.41 1.51
N ARG A 237 -8.79 22.59 1.02
CA ARG A 237 -8.52 22.91 -0.39
C ARG A 237 -7.03 22.84 -0.72
N GLU A 238 -6.17 22.88 0.29
CA GLU A 238 -4.73 22.75 0.13
C GLU A 238 -4.22 21.63 1.04
N LEU A 239 -3.20 20.92 0.58
CA LEU A 239 -2.51 19.88 1.33
C LEU A 239 -1.01 20.11 1.25
N HIS A 240 -0.39 20.39 2.39
CA HIS A 240 1.07 20.47 2.53
C HIS A 240 1.59 19.15 3.08
N VAL A 241 2.32 18.40 2.27
CA VAL A 241 2.95 17.15 2.67
C VAL A 241 4.37 17.44 3.14
N HIS A 242 4.64 17.12 4.40
CA HIS A 242 5.94 17.18 5.04
C HIS A 242 6.60 15.80 5.03
N ALA A 243 7.89 15.76 4.70
CA ALA A 243 8.75 14.62 4.95
C ALA A 243 9.92 15.05 5.84
N LEU A 244 9.92 14.55 7.07
CA LEU A 244 10.95 14.80 8.06
C LEU A 244 12.00 13.70 8.00
N PHE A 245 13.23 14.07 7.72
CA PHE A 245 14.40 13.19 7.77
C PHE A 245 15.16 13.46 9.06
N LEU A 246 15.23 12.46 9.95
CA LEU A 246 15.65 12.63 11.35
C LEU A 246 16.81 11.69 11.71
N ASN A 247 17.65 12.15 12.65
CA ASN A 247 18.72 11.34 13.25
C ASN A 247 18.31 10.61 14.54
N HIS A 248 17.05 10.73 14.96
CA HIS A 248 16.49 10.05 16.12
C HIS A 248 15.02 9.66 15.88
N ALA A 249 14.50 8.74 16.70
CA ALA A 249 13.12 8.28 16.63
C ALA A 249 12.16 9.28 17.30
N ALA A 250 11.88 10.42 16.66
CA ALA A 250 10.89 11.38 17.15
C ALA A 250 9.50 10.77 17.21
N THR A 251 8.67 11.22 18.16
CA THR A 251 7.27 10.77 18.25
C THR A 251 6.32 11.72 17.53
N VAL A 252 5.15 11.20 17.10
CA VAL A 252 4.08 12.01 16.51
C VAL A 252 3.73 13.24 17.34
N LYS A 253 3.59 13.10 18.67
CA LYS A 253 3.27 14.22 19.57
C LYS A 253 4.35 15.30 19.61
N GLU A 254 5.62 14.91 19.54
CA GLU A 254 6.73 15.87 19.50
C GLU A 254 6.75 16.67 18.19
N VAL A 255 6.31 16.08 17.08
CA VAL A 255 6.18 16.76 15.79
C VAL A 255 4.98 17.70 15.81
N GLU A 256 3.80 17.22 16.25
CA GLU A 256 2.58 18.03 16.34
C GLU A 256 2.77 19.25 17.26
N ALA A 257 3.47 19.10 18.39
CA ALA A 257 3.77 20.20 19.29
C ALA A 257 4.65 21.31 18.68
N ARG A 258 5.38 21.01 17.59
CA ARG A 258 6.23 21.97 16.87
C ARG A 258 5.55 22.56 15.64
N LEU A 259 4.40 22.04 15.22
CA LEU A 259 3.68 22.50 14.03
C LEU A 259 2.99 23.84 14.31
N VAL A 260 3.63 24.93 13.88
CA VAL A 260 3.10 26.30 14.05
C VAL A 260 2.30 26.76 12.84
N SER A 261 2.66 26.30 11.63
CA SER A 261 1.99 26.69 10.38
C SER A 261 2.07 25.57 9.33
N PRO A 262 0.99 25.30 8.57
CA PRO A 262 0.95 24.22 7.58
C PRO A 262 1.98 24.33 6.46
N ALA A 263 2.25 25.53 5.95
CA ALA A 263 3.11 25.69 4.77
C ALA A 263 4.60 25.91 5.13
N ARG A 264 4.93 25.97 6.42
CA ARG A 264 6.27 26.35 6.88
C ARG A 264 7.06 25.11 7.25
N PRO A 265 8.28 24.92 6.71
CA PRO A 265 9.18 23.88 7.16
C PRO A 265 9.40 23.96 8.67
N LEU A 266 9.33 22.81 9.34
CA LEU A 266 9.60 22.66 10.75
C LEU A 266 11.08 22.94 11.03
N ALA A 267 11.33 23.76 12.05
CA ALA A 267 12.68 23.96 12.56
C ALA A 267 13.06 22.73 13.39
N LEU A 268 13.77 21.79 12.77
CA LEU A 268 14.28 20.58 13.41
C LEU A 268 15.73 20.82 13.87
N ALA A 269 16.06 20.39 15.08
CA ALA A 269 17.43 20.52 15.61
C ALA A 269 18.41 19.57 14.90
N ASP A 270 17.96 18.35 14.59
CA ASP A 270 18.79 17.24 14.09
C ASP A 270 18.19 16.58 12.82
N GLY A 271 17.67 17.40 11.90
CA GLY A 271 17.03 16.88 10.69
C GLY A 271 16.63 17.95 9.67
N HIS A 272 16.00 17.47 8.60
CA HIS A 272 15.51 18.29 7.50
C HIS A 272 14.02 18.04 7.27
N ASP A 273 13.29 19.10 6.93
CA ASP A 273 11.88 19.03 6.55
C ASP A 273 11.72 19.46 5.09
N TYR A 274 11.15 18.57 4.28
CA TYR A 274 10.79 18.83 2.90
C TYR A 274 9.28 18.96 2.79
N VAL A 275 8.83 20.11 2.25
CA VAL A 275 7.41 20.42 2.12
C VAL A 275 7.02 20.48 0.65
N LEU A 276 6.00 19.71 0.28
CA LEU A 276 5.34 19.77 -1.02
C LEU A 276 3.91 20.26 -0.83
N SER A 277 3.42 21.12 -1.73
CA SER A 277 2.08 21.69 -1.64
C SER A 277 1.24 21.23 -2.82
N PHE A 278 0.00 20.81 -2.55
CA PHE A 278 -0.94 20.35 -3.55
C PHE A 278 -2.31 21.01 -3.39
N GLU A 279 -2.99 21.28 -4.50
CA GLU A 279 -4.41 21.61 -4.49
C GLU A 279 -5.26 20.35 -4.25
N VAL A 280 -6.27 20.44 -3.38
CA VAL A 280 -7.21 19.35 -3.12
C VAL A 280 -8.48 19.56 -3.95
N THR A 281 -8.69 18.67 -4.91
CA THR A 281 -9.85 18.66 -5.81
C THR A 281 -10.96 17.73 -5.28
N ARG A 282 -12.22 18.08 -5.55
CA ARG A 282 -13.42 17.31 -5.12
C ARG A 282 -14.03 16.54 -6.27
#